data_AF-A0A7X6VNM1-F1
#
_entry.id   AF-A0A7X6VNM1-F1
#
_cell.length_a   1.000
_cell.length_b   1.000
_cell.length_c   1.000
_cell.angle_alpha   90.00
_cell.angle_beta   90.00
_cell.angle_gamma   90.00
#
_symmetry.space_group_name_H-M   'P 1'
#
loop_
_entity.id
_entity.type
_entity.pdbx_description
1 polymer ?
#
loop_
_entity_poly.entity_id
_entity_poly.type
_entity_poly.pdbx_seq_one_letter_code
_entity_poly.pdbx_strand_id
1 'polypeptide(L)'
;MAKEKNEKKRLSEWLIKYRLILFLSLIVLTIVILVTIVYAGNKSISKRINFAKDDKTAAEKVHVKNFIDYKDFKDLLIKIEFSDLTPYEETKTDPATGEEVTTVLGQTYQFKVSVSNTDVSEKYGAFKLTFALQADWSDNRGYSAERAFTYPGSTYTININHTETYPHKPLWFVSVPRPTLYIKVSYTPVDLPPGIDPNYTPIIPEIAYLKVNLNDFPDPKDLKAVNSVYNSLAIGYAESDSSSSVTKDLTLPTEIDGVKISWTSSDESFISPTGVVTPSTTQNHTITLTAKITSNKAERDRIFYVTVKKAAAND
;
A
#
# COMPACT_ATOMS: atom_id res chain seq x y z
N MET A 1 -31.42 62.16 -8.32
CA MET A 1 -32.65 61.50 -7.83
C MET A 1 -33.37 60.67 -8.92
N ALA A 2 -33.65 61.19 -10.12
CA ALA A 2 -34.39 60.42 -11.15
C ALA A 2 -33.64 59.19 -11.71
N LYS A 3 -32.32 59.30 -11.92
CA LYS A 3 -31.48 58.20 -12.43
C LYS A 3 -31.44 57.00 -11.48
N GLU A 4 -31.29 57.27 -10.18
CA GLU A 4 -31.27 56.25 -9.11
C GLU A 4 -32.63 55.53 -8.97
N LYS A 5 -33.75 56.25 -9.12
CA LYS A 5 -35.10 55.66 -9.09
C LYS A 5 -35.34 54.74 -10.28
N ASN A 6 -34.79 55.07 -11.45
CA ASN A 6 -34.91 54.26 -12.66
C ASN A 6 -34.04 52.98 -12.60
N GLU A 7 -32.84 53.08 -12.01
CA GLU A 7 -31.99 51.91 -11.75
C GLU A 7 -32.64 50.94 -10.76
N LYS A 8 -33.21 51.44 -9.65
CA LYS A 8 -33.94 50.59 -8.69
C LYS A 8 -35.15 49.87 -9.33
N LYS A 9 -35.89 50.55 -10.21
CA LYS A 9 -37.02 49.95 -10.93
C LYS A 9 -36.55 48.86 -11.91
N ARG A 10 -35.50 49.13 -12.70
CA ARG A 10 -34.89 48.13 -13.61
C ARG A 10 -34.37 46.90 -12.87
N LEU A 11 -33.76 47.09 -11.71
CA LEU A 11 -33.21 46.00 -10.90
C LEU A 11 -34.33 45.13 -10.30
N SER A 12 -35.43 45.74 -9.83
CA SER A 12 -36.61 45.02 -9.34
C SER A 12 -37.29 44.18 -10.44
N GLU A 13 -37.50 44.75 -11.63
CA GLU A 13 -38.08 44.02 -12.77
C GLU A 13 -37.19 42.85 -13.22
N TRP A 14 -35.86 43.04 -13.19
CA TRP A 14 -34.89 41.98 -13.47
C TRP A 14 -34.96 40.85 -12.43
N LEU A 15 -34.95 41.17 -11.14
CA LEU A 15 -35.08 40.18 -10.07
C LEU A 15 -36.37 39.37 -10.20
N ILE A 16 -37.50 40.02 -10.50
CA ILE A 16 -38.79 39.34 -10.68
C ILE A 16 -38.78 38.44 -11.91
N LYS A 17 -38.16 38.88 -13.02
CA LYS A 17 -38.02 38.11 -14.26
C LYS A 17 -37.18 36.85 -14.07
N TYR A 18 -36.09 36.94 -13.29
CA TYR A 18 -35.15 35.84 -13.07
C TYR A 18 -35.33 35.13 -11.72
N ARG A 19 -36.39 35.41 -10.95
CA ARG A 19 -36.56 34.94 -9.57
C ARG A 19 -36.41 33.44 -9.38
N LEU A 20 -36.90 32.64 -10.33
CA LEU A 20 -36.80 31.17 -10.27
C LEU A 20 -35.36 30.70 -10.46
N ILE A 21 -34.65 31.28 -11.43
CA ILE A 21 -33.23 30.98 -11.69
C ILE A 21 -32.38 31.41 -10.50
N LEU A 22 -32.64 32.59 -9.94
CA LEU A 22 -31.95 33.07 -8.74
C LEU A 22 -32.21 32.15 -7.54
N PHE A 23 -33.46 31.73 -7.33
CA PHE A 23 -33.82 30.81 -6.25
C PHE A 23 -33.15 29.43 -6.42
N LEU A 24 -33.21 28.84 -7.62
CA LEU A 24 -32.53 27.58 -7.92
C LEU A 24 -31.01 27.72 -7.75
N SER A 25 -30.42 28.82 -8.21
CA SER A 25 -28.99 29.08 -8.04
C SER A 25 -28.59 29.20 -6.57
N LEU A 26 -29.45 29.78 -5.73
CA LEU A 26 -29.23 29.90 -4.30
C LEU A 26 -29.32 28.53 -3.61
N ILE A 27 -30.28 27.68 -4.01
CA ILE A 27 -30.37 26.30 -3.51
C ILE A 27 -29.09 25.53 -3.84
N VAL A 28 -28.67 25.56 -5.11
CA VAL A 28 -27.44 24.87 -5.55
C VAL A 28 -26.22 25.41 -4.79
N LEU A 29 -26.09 26.72 -4.65
CA LEU A 29 -25.02 27.35 -3.87
C LEU A 29 -25.04 26.89 -2.41
N THR A 30 -26.22 26.80 -1.80
CA THR A 30 -26.37 26.35 -0.40
C THR A 30 -25.93 24.89 -0.24
N ILE A 31 -26.31 24.01 -1.18
CA ILE A 31 -25.88 22.61 -1.19
C ILE A 31 -24.35 22.53 -1.33
N VAL A 32 -23.76 23.29 -2.25
CA VAL A 32 -22.30 23.32 -2.46
C VAL A 32 -21.57 23.80 -1.19
N ILE A 33 -22.07 24.85 -0.53
CA ILE A 33 -21.50 25.35 0.73
C ILE A 33 -21.59 24.29 1.83
N LEU A 34 -22.76 23.66 2.01
CA LEU A 34 -22.96 22.66 3.05
C LEU A 34 -22.05 21.44 2.83
N VAL A 35 -21.97 20.95 1.60
CA VAL A 35 -21.04 19.88 1.23
C VAL A 35 -19.60 20.31 1.54
N THR A 36 -19.19 21.51 1.13
CA THR A 36 -17.82 22.00 1.39
C THR A 36 -17.50 22.05 2.88
N ILE A 37 -18.44 22.50 3.73
CA ILE A 37 -18.26 22.58 5.19
C ILE A 37 -18.08 21.19 5.80
N VAL A 38 -18.94 20.22 5.45
CA VAL A 38 -18.88 18.85 5.97
C VAL A 38 -17.53 18.22 5.66
N TYR A 39 -17.08 18.30 4.41
CA TYR A 39 -15.81 17.72 4.00
C TYR A 39 -14.63 18.46 4.64
N ALA A 40 -14.63 19.80 4.66
CA ALA A 40 -13.56 20.57 5.30
C ALA A 40 -13.39 20.21 6.78
N GLY A 41 -14.50 19.98 7.50
CA GLY A 41 -14.50 19.49 8.87
C GLY A 41 -13.81 18.14 9.02
N ASN A 42 -14.23 17.15 8.23
CA ASN A 42 -13.63 15.81 8.25
C ASN A 42 -12.12 15.82 7.94
N LYS A 43 -11.66 16.62 6.97
CA LYS A 43 -10.23 16.78 6.69
C LYS A 43 -9.45 17.36 7.87
N SER A 44 -10.06 18.29 8.60
CA SER A 44 -9.40 18.87 9.78
C SER A 44 -9.27 17.85 10.91
N ILE A 45 -10.26 16.95 11.05
CA ILE A 45 -10.28 15.89 12.06
C ILE A 45 -9.26 14.79 11.73
N SER A 46 -9.13 14.41 10.46
CA SER A 46 -8.20 13.34 10.03
C SER A 46 -6.72 13.66 10.29
N LYS A 47 -6.36 14.94 10.52
CA LYS A 47 -5.01 15.35 10.92
C LYS A 47 -4.61 14.94 12.34
N ARG A 48 -5.55 14.49 13.17
CA ARG A 48 -5.30 14.10 14.56
C ARG A 48 -5.26 12.58 14.68
N ILE A 49 -4.07 12.02 14.85
CA ILE A 49 -3.85 10.57 14.94
C ILE A 49 -3.83 10.14 16.40
N ASN A 50 -4.56 9.07 16.72
CA ASN A 50 -4.55 8.43 18.04
C ASN A 50 -4.06 6.99 17.89
N PHE A 51 -3.23 6.52 18.83
CA PHE A 51 -2.68 5.15 18.85
C PHE A 51 -3.38 4.23 19.87
N ALA A 52 -4.47 4.69 20.48
CA ALA A 52 -5.22 3.96 21.50
C ALA A 52 -6.71 3.84 21.13
N LYS A 53 -7.31 2.72 21.55
CA LYS A 53 -8.74 2.42 21.37
C LYS A 53 -9.66 3.38 22.13
N ASP A 54 -9.26 3.77 23.35
CA ASP A 54 -10.07 4.58 24.25
C ASP A 54 -9.55 6.02 24.34
N ASP A 55 -10.42 6.98 24.02
CA ASP A 55 -10.13 8.42 24.02
C ASP A 55 -9.98 9.03 25.44
N LYS A 56 -10.01 8.18 26.48
CA LYS A 56 -10.09 8.55 27.92
C LYS A 56 -8.75 8.61 28.65
N THR A 57 -7.67 8.04 28.13
CA THR A 57 -6.31 8.25 28.67
C THR A 57 -5.73 9.52 28.05
N ALA A 58 -6.10 10.66 28.63
CA ALA A 58 -5.78 12.02 28.20
C ALA A 58 -4.27 12.38 28.06
N ALA A 59 -3.35 11.42 28.26
CA ALA A 59 -1.90 11.62 28.14
C ALA A 59 -1.35 11.39 26.71
N GLU A 60 -2.14 10.87 25.76
CA GLU A 60 -1.66 10.45 24.42
C GLU A 60 -2.31 11.16 23.23
N LYS A 61 -2.97 12.31 23.42
CA LYS A 61 -3.36 13.18 22.30
C LYS A 61 -2.13 13.90 21.76
N VAL A 62 -1.23 13.17 21.11
CA VAL A 62 -0.11 13.79 20.44
C VAL A 62 -0.64 14.42 19.17
N HIS A 63 -0.72 15.76 19.15
CA HIS A 63 -0.71 16.51 17.90
C HIS A 63 0.66 16.26 17.25
N VAL A 64 0.85 15.06 16.70
CA VAL A 64 2.08 14.73 15.98
C VAL A 64 2.03 15.55 14.69
N LYS A 65 2.54 16.77 14.75
CA LYS A 65 2.70 17.60 13.56
C LYS A 65 3.83 17.08 12.66
N ASN A 66 4.75 16.31 13.22
CA ASN A 66 5.99 15.89 12.59
C ASN A 66 6.10 14.36 12.54
N PHE A 67 5.32 13.74 11.65
CA PHE A 67 5.54 12.33 11.31
C PHE A 67 6.75 12.21 10.38
N ILE A 68 7.68 11.33 10.74
CA ILE A 68 8.84 10.97 9.93
C ILE A 68 8.38 9.93 8.89
N ASP A 69 8.80 10.04 7.64
CA ASP A 69 8.59 8.94 6.70
C ASP A 69 9.34 7.71 7.20
N TYR A 70 8.71 6.54 7.25
CA TYR A 70 9.36 5.36 7.83
C TYR A 70 10.68 4.99 7.11
N LYS A 71 10.86 5.39 5.85
CA LYS A 71 12.10 5.18 5.08
C LYS A 71 13.24 6.10 5.53
N ASP A 72 12.90 7.25 6.11
CA ASP A 72 13.85 8.25 6.60
C ASP A 72 14.24 8.03 8.06
N PHE A 73 13.62 7.07 8.75
CA PHE A 73 13.94 6.71 10.12
C PHE A 73 15.22 5.86 10.16
N LYS A 74 16.26 6.37 10.83
CA LYS A 74 17.61 5.79 10.77
C LYS A 74 17.94 4.86 11.93
N ASP A 75 17.26 5.04 13.06
CA ASP A 75 17.57 4.31 14.28
C ASP A 75 17.23 2.82 14.14
N LEU A 76 16.18 2.48 13.36
CA LEU A 76 15.75 1.11 13.09
C LEU A 76 15.40 0.87 11.64
N LEU A 77 15.78 -0.30 11.14
CA LEU A 77 15.31 -0.82 9.86
C LEU A 77 13.95 -1.50 10.05
N ILE A 78 12.89 -0.80 9.67
CA ILE A 78 11.52 -1.31 9.72
C ILE A 78 11.10 -1.72 8.31
N LYS A 79 10.98 -3.03 8.08
CA LYS A 79 10.44 -3.60 6.84
C LYS A 79 8.95 -3.85 7.01
N ILE A 80 8.16 -3.34 6.08
CA ILE A 80 6.71 -3.48 6.06
C ILE A 80 6.32 -4.10 4.73
N GLU A 81 5.53 -5.16 4.77
CA GLU A 81 4.90 -5.78 3.61
C GLU A 81 3.39 -5.69 3.80
N PHE A 82 2.68 -5.00 2.91
CA PHE A 82 1.22 -5.03 2.87
C PHE A 82 0.77 -6.36 2.25
N SER A 83 0.51 -7.34 3.11
CA SER A 83 0.43 -8.75 2.72
C SER A 83 -0.96 -9.20 2.32
N ASP A 84 -2.01 -8.63 2.92
CA ASP A 84 -3.39 -8.98 2.57
C ASP A 84 -4.39 -7.86 2.87
N LEU A 85 -5.54 -7.94 2.19
CA LEU A 85 -6.71 -7.10 2.41
C LEU A 85 -7.96 -7.97 2.31
N THR A 86 -8.52 -8.35 3.46
CA THR A 86 -9.70 -9.23 3.54
C THR A 86 -10.93 -8.46 4.01
N PRO A 87 -12.15 -8.96 3.78
CA PRO A 87 -13.34 -8.40 4.42
C PRO A 87 -13.19 -8.40 5.96
N TYR A 88 -13.65 -7.33 6.60
CA TYR A 88 -13.86 -7.29 8.05
C TYR A 88 -15.33 -7.60 8.31
N GLU A 89 -15.60 -8.74 8.95
CA GLU A 89 -16.95 -9.29 9.12
C GLU A 89 -17.27 -9.49 10.60
N GLU A 90 -18.56 -9.32 10.93
CA GLU A 90 -19.12 -9.65 12.24
C GLU A 90 -20.29 -10.61 12.05
N THR A 91 -20.24 -11.77 12.69
CA THR A 91 -21.34 -12.73 12.71
C THR A 91 -22.16 -12.56 13.98
N LYS A 92 -23.47 -12.36 13.83
CA LYS A 92 -24.42 -12.31 14.94
C LYS A 92 -25.40 -13.45 14.81
N THR A 93 -25.66 -14.12 15.92
CA THR A 93 -26.71 -15.14 16.00
C THR A 93 -28.02 -14.46 16.37
N ASP A 94 -29.06 -14.65 15.56
CA ASP A 94 -30.41 -14.20 15.89
C ASP A 94 -30.90 -14.97 17.14
N PRO A 95 -31.19 -14.28 18.25
CA PRO A 95 -31.62 -14.93 19.49
C PRO A 95 -32.99 -15.61 19.39
N ALA A 96 -33.82 -15.29 18.39
CA ALA A 96 -35.14 -15.85 18.18
C ALA A 96 -35.14 -17.08 17.24
N THR A 97 -34.30 -17.07 16.20
CA THR A 97 -34.27 -18.16 15.20
C THR A 97 -33.04 -19.07 15.32
N GLY A 98 -31.99 -18.62 16.03
CA GLY A 98 -30.69 -19.30 16.09
C GLY A 98 -29.87 -19.18 14.80
N GLU A 99 -30.34 -18.38 13.82
CA GLU A 99 -29.67 -18.21 12.53
C GLU A 99 -28.47 -17.27 12.65
N GLU A 100 -27.34 -17.65 12.05
CA GLU A 100 -26.14 -16.82 12.00
C GLU A 100 -26.19 -15.87 10.80
N VAL A 101 -26.12 -14.57 11.05
CA VAL A 101 -26.06 -13.53 10.03
C VAL A 101 -24.69 -12.87 10.06
N THR A 102 -23.91 -13.07 8.99
CA THR A 102 -22.61 -12.41 8.80
C THR A 102 -22.78 -11.09 8.06
N THR A 103 -22.28 -10.00 8.67
CA THR A 103 -22.29 -8.66 8.08
C THR A 103 -20.88 -8.18 7.80
N VAL A 104 -20.63 -7.71 6.59
CA VAL A 104 -19.35 -7.06 6.22
C VAL A 104 -19.36 -5.63 6.73
N LEU A 105 -18.50 -5.34 7.71
CA LEU A 105 -18.34 -4.02 8.33
C LEU A 105 -17.25 -3.18 7.67
N GLY A 106 -16.32 -3.78 6.92
CA GLY A 106 -15.26 -3.05 6.23
C GLY A 106 -14.14 -3.97 5.73
N GLN A 107 -12.88 -3.59 5.98
CA GLN A 107 -11.70 -4.34 5.55
C GLN A 107 -10.69 -4.53 6.68
N THR A 108 -10.03 -5.68 6.67
CA THR A 108 -8.90 -6.00 7.53
C THR A 108 -7.61 -5.87 6.73
N TYR A 109 -6.79 -4.90 7.12
CA TYR A 109 -5.47 -4.67 6.54
C TYR A 109 -4.46 -5.55 7.26
N GLN A 110 -3.76 -6.40 6.51
CA GLN A 110 -2.73 -7.26 7.04
C GLN A 110 -1.34 -6.78 6.61
N PHE A 111 -0.47 -6.61 7.59
CA PHE A 111 0.93 -6.23 7.37
C PHE A 111 1.85 -7.28 7.98
N LYS A 112 2.87 -7.71 7.24
CA LYS A 112 4.05 -8.34 7.86
C LYS A 112 5.06 -7.26 8.17
N VAL A 113 5.44 -7.17 9.44
CA VAL A 113 6.40 -6.19 9.91
C VAL A 113 7.59 -6.90 10.50
N SER A 114 8.78 -6.53 10.02
CA SER A 114 10.06 -6.99 10.55
C SER A 114 10.85 -5.77 11.03
N VAL A 115 11.41 -5.85 12.23
CA VAL A 115 12.25 -4.79 12.80
C VAL A 115 13.64 -5.36 13.06
N SER A 116 14.66 -4.65 12.61
CA SER A 116 16.07 -4.95 12.88
C SER A 116 16.85 -3.66 13.13
N ASN A 117 18.00 -3.78 13.78
CA ASN A 117 18.90 -2.64 13.98
C ASN A 117 19.54 -2.25 12.64
N THR A 118 19.81 -0.95 12.49
CA THR A 118 20.54 -0.43 11.33
C THR A 118 22.03 -0.76 11.42
N ASP A 119 22.59 -0.77 12.63
CA ASP A 119 23.97 -1.21 12.92
C ASP A 119 23.96 -2.40 13.88
N VAL A 120 24.78 -3.44 13.59
CA VAL A 120 24.91 -4.67 14.40
C VAL A 120 25.75 -4.41 15.66
N SER A 121 26.53 -3.32 15.69
CA SER A 121 27.35 -2.90 16.83
C SER A 121 26.57 -2.13 17.90
N GLU A 122 25.43 -1.55 17.52
CA GLU A 122 24.51 -0.85 18.42
C GLU A 122 23.48 -1.83 18.98
N LYS A 123 23.56 -2.06 20.29
CA LYS A 123 22.56 -2.82 21.02
C LYS A 123 21.38 -1.87 21.24
N TYR A 124 20.23 -2.23 20.74
CA TYR A 124 18.99 -1.63 21.18
C TYR A 124 18.21 -2.74 21.89
N GLY A 125 17.49 -2.37 22.95
CA GLY A 125 16.72 -3.32 23.76
C GLY A 125 15.46 -3.83 23.07
N ALA A 126 14.45 -4.21 23.85
CA ALA A 126 13.13 -4.53 23.29
C ALA A 126 12.47 -3.27 22.71
N PHE A 127 11.94 -3.37 21.50
CA PHE A 127 11.18 -2.29 20.85
C PHE A 127 9.70 -2.54 21.01
N LYS A 128 8.90 -1.50 21.10
CA LYS A 128 7.44 -1.61 21.12
C LYS A 128 6.86 -0.79 19.99
N LEU A 129 6.07 -1.43 19.13
CA LEU A 129 5.38 -0.77 18.04
C LEU A 129 3.87 -0.83 18.26
N THR A 130 3.22 0.30 18.02
CA THR A 130 1.76 0.41 17.96
C THR A 130 1.37 1.03 16.63
N PHE A 131 0.42 0.41 15.94
CA PHE A 131 0.00 0.82 14.62
C PHE A 131 -1.39 1.45 14.68
N ALA A 132 -1.58 2.52 13.91
CA ALA A 132 -2.86 3.15 13.69
C ALA A 132 -3.08 3.33 12.19
N LEU A 133 -4.30 3.09 11.73
CA LEU A 133 -4.68 3.19 10.33
C LEU A 133 -5.77 4.25 10.21
N GLN A 134 -5.53 5.28 9.39
CA GLN A 134 -6.48 6.37 9.22
C GLN A 134 -6.44 6.93 7.80
N ALA A 135 -7.62 7.09 7.20
CA ALA A 135 -7.77 7.72 5.90
C ALA A 135 -7.95 9.24 6.00
N ASP A 136 -7.58 9.95 4.94
CA ASP A 136 -7.93 11.35 4.79
C ASP A 136 -9.45 11.50 4.70
N TRP A 137 -9.99 12.60 5.24
CA TRP A 137 -11.43 12.90 5.20
C TRP A 137 -12.33 11.88 5.95
N SER A 138 -11.75 10.99 6.76
CA SER A 138 -12.48 10.05 7.61
C SER A 138 -12.06 10.18 9.08
N ASP A 139 -13.03 10.05 9.98
CA ASP A 139 -12.81 9.91 11.42
C ASP A 139 -12.65 8.45 11.84
N ASN A 140 -12.95 7.51 10.93
CA ASN A 140 -12.77 6.08 11.10
C ASN A 140 -11.29 5.73 11.23
N ARG A 141 -11.00 4.86 12.19
CA ARG A 141 -9.65 4.51 12.63
C ARG A 141 -9.58 3.03 12.94
N GLY A 142 -8.54 2.39 12.44
CA GLY A 142 -8.09 1.09 12.92
C GLY A 142 -6.88 1.24 13.83
N TYR A 143 -6.70 0.33 14.78
CA TYR A 143 -5.52 0.28 15.64
C TYR A 143 -5.10 -1.16 15.91
N SER A 144 -3.82 -1.36 16.18
CA SER A 144 -3.28 -2.60 16.70
C SER A 144 -3.07 -2.50 18.21
N ALA A 145 -2.98 -3.64 18.88
CA ALA A 145 -2.35 -3.69 20.20
C ALA A 145 -0.86 -3.29 20.11
N GLU A 146 -0.33 -2.75 21.20
CA GLU A 146 1.12 -2.57 21.36
C GLU A 146 1.80 -3.94 21.27
N ARG A 147 2.86 -4.03 20.46
CA ARG A 147 3.60 -5.28 20.28
C ARG A 147 5.08 -5.07 20.53
N ALA A 148 5.64 -5.91 21.39
CA ALA A 148 7.08 -5.98 21.60
C ALA A 148 7.75 -6.76 20.46
N PHE A 149 8.89 -6.26 19.98
CA PHE A 149 9.77 -6.89 19.01
C PHE A 149 11.10 -7.20 19.67
N THR A 150 11.59 -8.42 19.45
CA THR A 150 12.85 -8.91 20.01
C THR A 150 13.90 -9.03 18.90
N TYR A 151 15.14 -8.69 19.23
CA TYR A 151 16.31 -8.88 18.38
C TYR A 151 16.84 -10.33 18.45
N PRO A 152 17.45 -10.89 17.37
CA PRO A 152 17.61 -10.36 16.02
C PRO A 152 16.48 -10.82 15.09
N GLY A 153 15.52 -9.95 14.79
CA GLY A 153 14.60 -10.19 13.66
C GLY A 153 13.29 -10.90 14.00
N SER A 154 12.48 -10.29 14.86
CA SER A 154 11.08 -10.67 14.95
C SER A 154 10.30 -10.19 13.73
N THR A 155 9.60 -11.10 13.06
CA THR A 155 8.58 -10.76 12.05
C THR A 155 7.21 -11.08 12.60
N TYR A 156 6.31 -10.11 12.57
CA TYR A 156 4.94 -10.31 13.03
C TYR A 156 3.94 -9.90 11.98
N THR A 157 2.84 -10.65 11.93
CA THR A 157 1.65 -10.27 11.19
C THR A 157 0.78 -9.39 12.07
N ILE A 158 0.48 -8.18 11.58
CA ILE A 158 -0.40 -7.20 12.21
C ILE A 158 -1.66 -7.12 11.37
N ASN A 159 -2.81 -7.35 12.01
CA ASN A 159 -4.11 -7.16 11.41
C ASN A 159 -4.74 -5.90 12.00
N ILE A 160 -5.22 -5.01 11.14
CA ILE A 160 -5.90 -3.78 11.55
C ILE A 160 -7.24 -3.71 10.82
N ASN A 161 -8.32 -3.81 11.58
CA ASN A 161 -9.67 -3.70 11.04
C ASN A 161 -10.00 -2.22 10.82
N HIS A 162 -10.68 -1.94 9.72
CA HIS A 162 -11.15 -0.62 9.34
C HIS A 162 -12.59 -0.74 8.84
N THR A 163 -13.52 0.04 9.39
CA THR A 163 -14.96 -0.12 9.07
C THR A 163 -15.39 0.58 7.77
N GLU A 164 -14.45 0.77 6.85
CA GLU A 164 -14.67 1.45 5.58
C GLU A 164 -13.74 0.86 4.53
N THR A 165 -14.19 0.85 3.27
CA THR A 165 -13.46 0.29 2.14
C THR A 165 -12.73 1.41 1.38
N TYR A 166 -11.50 1.14 0.93
CA TYR A 166 -10.70 2.12 0.19
C TYR A 166 -9.99 1.49 -1.02
N PRO A 167 -9.65 2.30 -2.05
CA PRO A 167 -10.04 3.70 -2.24
C PRO A 167 -11.51 3.84 -2.67
N HIS A 168 -12.12 5.00 -2.41
CA HIS A 168 -13.49 5.29 -2.87
C HIS A 168 -13.68 6.78 -3.20
N LYS A 169 -14.78 7.11 -3.89
CA LYS A 169 -15.13 8.46 -4.32
C LYS A 169 -16.53 8.82 -3.81
N PRO A 170 -16.64 9.40 -2.60
CA PRO A 170 -17.95 9.68 -2.02
C PRO A 170 -18.69 10.78 -2.80
N LEU A 171 -17.95 11.63 -3.52
CA LEU A 171 -18.46 12.61 -4.47
C LEU A 171 -17.58 12.61 -5.72
N TRP A 172 -18.11 13.07 -6.85
CA TRP A 172 -17.39 13.07 -8.14
C TRP A 172 -16.09 13.89 -8.14
N PHE A 173 -15.95 14.86 -7.22
CA PHE A 173 -14.77 15.71 -7.05
C PHE A 173 -13.94 15.36 -5.80
N VAL A 174 -14.35 14.38 -4.99
CA VAL A 174 -13.61 13.94 -3.79
C VAL A 174 -13.10 12.53 -4.04
N SER A 175 -11.79 12.34 -3.91
CA SER A 175 -11.15 11.03 -3.98
C SER A 175 -10.52 10.73 -2.64
N VAL A 176 -10.91 9.62 -2.01
CA VAL A 176 -10.31 9.14 -0.77
C VAL A 176 -9.41 7.96 -1.10
N PRO A 177 -8.06 8.13 -1.02
CA PRO A 177 -7.11 7.07 -1.34
C PRO A 177 -7.09 6.00 -0.23
N ARG A 178 -6.19 5.02 -0.34
CA ARG A 178 -5.95 4.08 0.76
C ARG A 178 -5.52 4.83 2.03
N PRO A 179 -5.86 4.31 3.23
CA PRO A 179 -5.49 4.94 4.48
C PRO A 179 -3.97 5.00 4.67
N THR A 180 -3.51 5.95 5.47
CA THR A 180 -2.11 6.04 5.90
C THR A 180 -1.94 5.17 7.14
N LEU A 181 -0.89 4.36 7.15
CA LEU A 181 -0.48 3.59 8.32
C LEU A 181 0.52 4.43 9.14
N TYR A 182 0.15 4.71 10.37
CA TYR A 182 0.96 5.42 11.35
C TYR A 182 1.55 4.43 12.33
N ILE A 183 2.79 4.68 12.75
CA ILE A 183 3.52 3.81 13.68
C ILE A 183 4.04 4.66 14.83
N LYS A 184 3.71 4.27 16.06
CA LYS A 184 4.38 4.76 17.25
C LYS A 184 5.45 3.73 17.62
N VAL A 185 6.70 4.15 17.63
CA VAL A 185 7.85 3.33 18.01
C VAL A 185 8.31 3.81 19.37
N SER A 186 8.38 2.90 20.34
CA SER A 186 8.97 3.14 21.66
C SER A 186 10.19 2.25 21.81
N TYR A 187 11.35 2.85 22.09
CA TYR A 187 12.64 2.16 22.09
C TYR A 187 13.58 2.72 23.13
N THR A 188 14.48 1.87 23.63
CA THR A 188 15.49 2.26 24.61
C THR A 188 16.87 2.08 23.96
N PRO A 189 17.65 3.17 23.76
CA PRO A 189 19.04 3.03 23.36
C PRO A 189 19.80 2.28 24.45
N VAL A 190 20.59 1.25 24.10
CA VAL A 190 21.44 0.56 25.08
C VAL A 190 22.79 1.26 25.08
N ASP A 191 23.06 2.03 26.13
CA ASP A 191 24.44 2.34 26.49
C ASP A 191 25.07 1.14 27.21
N LEU A 192 26.41 1.01 27.07
CA LEU A 192 27.25 -0.06 27.60
C LEU A 192 26.95 -0.41 29.09
N PRO A 193 27.18 -1.66 29.53
CA PRO A 193 26.74 -2.16 30.84
C PRO A 193 27.26 -1.33 32.03
N PRO A 194 26.54 -1.31 33.16
CA PRO A 194 26.85 -0.45 34.29
C PRO A 194 28.18 -0.88 34.93
N GLY A 195 29.18 -0.02 34.79
CA GLY A 195 30.45 -0.08 35.50
C GLY A 195 30.73 1.24 36.19
N ILE A 196 30.23 1.40 37.41
CA ILE A 196 30.62 2.44 38.39
C ILE A 196 30.56 3.89 37.85
N ASP A 197 29.38 4.35 37.42
CA ASP A 197 29.12 5.80 37.36
C ASP A 197 28.08 6.18 38.43
N PRO A 198 28.46 6.92 39.49
CA PRO A 198 27.53 7.41 40.50
C PRO A 198 26.50 8.43 39.96
N ASN A 199 26.66 8.91 38.72
CA ASN A 199 25.72 9.82 38.04
C ASN A 199 24.79 9.12 37.03
N TYR A 200 24.62 7.79 37.11
CA TYR A 200 23.71 7.05 36.23
C TYR A 200 22.28 7.61 36.27
N THR A 201 21.83 8.21 35.17
CA THR A 201 20.45 8.60 34.95
C THR A 201 19.65 7.43 34.34
N PRO A 202 18.42 7.14 34.80
CA PRO A 202 17.59 6.10 34.19
C PRO A 202 17.39 6.35 32.69
N ILE A 203 17.61 5.32 31.87
CA ILE A 203 17.39 5.42 30.42
C ILE A 203 15.88 5.54 30.16
N ILE A 204 15.45 6.67 29.61
CA ILE A 204 14.06 6.95 29.25
C ILE A 204 13.79 6.37 27.85
N PRO A 205 12.66 5.68 27.61
CA PRO A 205 12.31 5.24 26.26
C PRO A 205 12.07 6.45 25.35
N GLU A 206 12.76 6.47 24.21
CA GLU A 206 12.52 7.42 23.13
C GLU A 206 11.28 7.00 22.33
N ILE A 207 10.54 8.00 21.84
CA ILE A 207 9.32 7.77 21.06
C ILE A 207 9.47 8.44 19.70
N ALA A 208 9.37 7.64 18.64
CA ALA A 208 9.29 8.12 17.27
C ALA A 208 7.89 7.87 16.69
N TYR A 209 7.43 8.80 15.85
CA TYR A 209 6.17 8.70 15.14
C TYR A 209 6.42 8.66 13.64
N LEU A 210 6.06 7.55 13.02
CA LEU A 210 6.30 7.30 11.60
C LEU A 210 4.99 7.31 10.82
N LYS A 211 5.09 7.66 9.53
CA LYS A 211 4.01 7.53 8.55
C LYS A 211 4.43 6.61 7.41
N VAL A 212 3.46 5.86 6.92
CA VAL A 212 3.60 4.91 5.81
C VAL A 212 2.43 5.12 4.87
N ASN A 213 2.70 5.61 3.67
CA ASN A 213 1.68 5.81 2.65
C ASN A 213 1.37 4.46 1.95
N LEU A 214 0.20 3.87 2.22
CA LEU A 214 -0.17 2.58 1.63
C LEU A 214 -0.41 2.62 0.13
N ASN A 215 -0.51 3.81 -0.47
CA ASN A 215 -0.57 3.95 -1.92
C ASN A 215 0.79 3.70 -2.58
N ASP A 216 1.89 3.71 -1.82
CA ASP A 216 3.23 3.38 -2.32
C ASP A 216 3.44 1.86 -2.44
N PHE A 217 2.54 1.06 -1.85
CA PHE A 217 2.59 -0.40 -1.89
C PHE A 217 1.70 -0.95 -3.00
N PRO A 218 2.12 -2.05 -3.65
CA PRO A 218 1.24 -2.78 -4.57
C PRO A 218 -0.04 -3.24 -3.85
N ASP A 219 -1.14 -3.39 -4.60
CA ASP A 219 -2.32 -4.04 -4.05
C ASP A 219 -1.99 -5.50 -3.69
N PRO A 220 -2.37 -6.00 -2.49
CA PRO A 220 -2.16 -7.40 -2.16
C PRO A 220 -2.77 -8.37 -3.18
N LYS A 221 -3.90 -7.99 -3.82
CA LYS A 221 -4.50 -8.77 -4.90
C LYS A 221 -3.57 -8.86 -6.12
N ASP A 222 -2.99 -7.74 -6.54
CA ASP A 222 -2.06 -7.68 -7.66
C ASP A 222 -0.78 -8.48 -7.35
N LEU A 223 -0.27 -8.38 -6.13
CA LEU A 223 0.89 -9.15 -5.68
C LEU A 223 0.61 -10.66 -5.69
N LYS A 224 -0.58 -11.08 -5.25
CA LYS A 224 -1.02 -12.49 -5.33
C LYS A 224 -1.13 -12.96 -6.78
N ALA A 225 -1.68 -12.16 -7.68
CA ALA A 225 -1.78 -12.49 -9.11
C ALA A 225 -0.39 -12.65 -9.75
N VAL A 226 0.52 -11.70 -9.52
CA VAL A 226 1.91 -11.77 -9.98
C VAL A 226 2.62 -13.01 -9.42
N ASN A 227 2.42 -13.35 -8.14
CA ASN A 227 3.02 -14.54 -7.54
C ASN A 227 2.45 -15.85 -8.09
N SER A 228 1.15 -15.90 -8.39
CA SER A 228 0.51 -17.04 -9.04
C SER A 228 1.15 -17.30 -10.41
N VAL A 229 1.22 -16.26 -11.24
CA VAL A 229 1.86 -16.33 -12.57
C VAL A 229 3.35 -16.63 -12.45
N TYR A 230 4.05 -16.03 -11.50
CA TYR A 230 5.45 -16.34 -11.24
C TYR A 230 5.66 -17.84 -10.99
N ASN A 231 4.75 -18.51 -10.27
CA ASN A 231 4.91 -19.94 -9.97
C ASN A 231 4.52 -20.84 -11.15
N SER A 232 3.51 -20.45 -11.95
CA SER A 232 3.03 -21.25 -13.09
C SER A 232 3.78 -21.00 -14.41
N LEU A 233 4.48 -19.86 -14.54
CA LEU A 233 5.15 -19.47 -15.79
C LEU A 233 6.16 -20.53 -16.25
N ALA A 234 6.06 -20.93 -17.50
CA ALA A 234 7.01 -21.83 -18.13
C ALA A 234 7.30 -21.36 -19.56
N ILE A 235 8.50 -21.68 -20.03
CA ILE A 235 8.84 -21.58 -21.46
C ILE A 235 8.22 -22.79 -22.16
N GLY A 236 7.50 -22.56 -23.26
CA GLY A 236 7.07 -23.63 -24.14
C GLY A 236 8.21 -24.03 -25.08
N TYR A 237 8.62 -25.29 -25.01
CA TYR A 237 9.64 -25.87 -25.88
C TYR A 237 8.98 -26.68 -27.01
N ALA A 238 9.65 -26.77 -28.15
CA ALA A 238 9.24 -27.69 -29.21
C ALA A 238 9.38 -29.16 -28.76
N GLU A 239 8.76 -30.09 -29.50
CA GLU A 239 8.91 -31.52 -29.22
C GLU A 239 10.39 -31.93 -29.21
N SER A 240 10.81 -32.64 -28.16
CA SER A 240 12.20 -33.06 -27.90
C SER A 240 13.20 -31.96 -27.48
N ASP A 241 12.77 -30.69 -27.41
CA ASP A 241 13.59 -29.60 -26.84
C ASP A 241 13.40 -29.50 -25.31
N SER A 242 14.37 -28.88 -24.65
CA SER A 242 14.34 -28.57 -23.21
C SER A 242 15.23 -27.38 -22.87
N SER A 243 15.23 -26.91 -21.62
CA SER A 243 16.08 -25.80 -21.19
C SER A 243 17.58 -26.03 -21.43
N SER A 244 18.06 -27.28 -21.46
CA SER A 244 19.46 -27.61 -21.73
C SER A 244 19.76 -27.95 -23.19
N SER A 245 18.73 -27.97 -24.04
CA SER A 245 18.84 -28.32 -25.44
C SER A 245 17.71 -27.70 -26.25
N VAL A 246 17.94 -26.48 -26.73
CA VAL A 246 17.02 -25.74 -27.61
C VAL A 246 17.57 -25.73 -29.02
N THR A 247 16.73 -26.15 -29.96
CA THR A 247 17.03 -26.20 -31.39
C THR A 247 15.98 -25.50 -32.24
N LYS A 248 14.80 -25.22 -31.67
CA LYS A 248 13.66 -24.56 -32.32
C LYS A 248 13.22 -23.33 -31.52
N ASP A 249 12.40 -22.50 -32.17
CA ASP A 249 11.78 -21.34 -31.55
C ASP A 249 11.01 -21.71 -30.27
N LEU A 250 11.10 -20.83 -29.28
CA LEU A 250 10.43 -20.94 -28.00
C LEU A 250 9.06 -20.28 -28.05
N THR A 251 8.10 -20.87 -27.35
CA THR A 251 6.83 -20.18 -27.03
C THR A 251 6.99 -19.44 -25.72
N LEU A 252 7.00 -18.12 -25.77
CA LEU A 252 7.12 -17.25 -24.60
C LEU A 252 5.76 -16.57 -24.32
N PRO A 253 5.04 -16.97 -23.25
CA PRO A 253 3.76 -16.35 -22.90
C PRO A 253 3.93 -14.86 -22.60
N THR A 254 3.07 -14.02 -23.16
CA THR A 254 3.03 -12.57 -22.89
C THR A 254 1.92 -12.17 -21.93
N GLU A 255 1.02 -13.10 -21.60
CA GLU A 255 -0.05 -12.92 -20.61
C GLU A 255 -0.47 -14.28 -20.03
N ILE A 256 -0.74 -14.31 -18.72
CA ILE A 256 -1.36 -15.46 -18.03
C ILE A 256 -2.38 -14.91 -17.04
N ASP A 257 -3.62 -15.41 -17.07
CA ASP A 257 -4.71 -14.97 -16.17
C ASP A 257 -4.92 -13.45 -16.12
N GLY A 258 -4.69 -12.74 -17.24
CA GLY A 258 -4.78 -11.28 -17.33
C GLY A 258 -3.59 -10.50 -16.79
N VAL A 259 -2.54 -11.17 -16.30
CA VAL A 259 -1.29 -10.57 -15.83
C VAL A 259 -0.28 -10.53 -16.98
N LYS A 260 0.29 -9.35 -17.24
CA LYS A 260 1.20 -9.13 -18.37
C LYS A 260 2.60 -9.65 -18.09
N ILE A 261 3.22 -10.22 -19.12
CA ILE A 261 4.58 -10.74 -19.09
C ILE A 261 5.34 -10.12 -20.26
N SER A 262 6.50 -9.55 -19.97
CA SER A 262 7.44 -9.05 -20.98
C SER A 262 8.76 -9.79 -20.85
N TRP A 263 9.39 -10.11 -21.96
CA TRP A 263 10.62 -10.90 -22.00
C TRP A 263 11.80 -10.03 -22.42
N THR A 264 12.96 -10.35 -21.89
CA THR A 264 14.25 -9.81 -22.33
C THR A 264 15.25 -10.96 -22.44
N SER A 265 16.20 -10.81 -23.35
CA SER A 265 17.28 -11.77 -23.57
C SER A 265 18.62 -11.15 -23.23
N SER A 266 19.50 -11.94 -22.64
CA SER A 266 20.91 -11.57 -22.45
C SER A 266 21.70 -11.55 -23.76
N ASP A 267 21.23 -12.25 -24.80
CA ASP A 267 21.82 -12.22 -26.13
C ASP A 267 20.76 -12.48 -27.21
N GLU A 268 20.30 -11.39 -27.83
CA GLU A 268 19.28 -11.43 -28.88
C GLU A 268 19.78 -12.04 -30.20
N SER A 269 21.10 -12.24 -30.36
CA SER A 269 21.65 -12.92 -31.53
C SER A 269 21.36 -14.43 -31.53
N PHE A 270 21.06 -15.01 -30.37
CA PHE A 270 20.71 -16.42 -30.22
C PHE A 270 19.25 -16.65 -29.88
N ILE A 271 18.65 -15.83 -29.00
CA ILE A 271 17.23 -15.89 -28.69
C ILE A 271 16.68 -14.48 -28.58
N SER A 272 15.73 -14.13 -29.45
CA SER A 272 15.03 -12.85 -29.39
C SER A 272 14.01 -12.80 -28.23
N PRO A 273 13.55 -11.60 -27.81
CA PRO A 273 12.50 -11.46 -26.80
C PRO A 273 11.15 -12.10 -27.18
N THR A 274 10.92 -12.41 -28.46
CA THR A 274 9.72 -13.10 -28.95
C THR A 274 9.89 -14.61 -29.05
N GLY A 275 11.06 -15.14 -28.66
CA GLY A 275 11.34 -16.58 -28.64
C GLY A 275 11.92 -17.14 -29.94
N VAL A 276 12.19 -16.31 -30.95
CA VAL A 276 12.87 -16.77 -32.18
C VAL A 276 14.31 -17.16 -31.83
N VAL A 277 14.70 -18.38 -32.20
CA VAL A 277 16.00 -18.99 -31.89
C VAL A 277 16.86 -19.00 -33.15
N THR A 278 18.10 -18.50 -33.02
CA THR A 278 19.12 -18.51 -34.07
C THR A 278 20.32 -19.30 -33.60
N PRO A 279 20.45 -20.60 -33.96
CA PRO A 279 21.57 -21.44 -33.54
C PRO A 279 22.92 -20.97 -34.08
N SER A 280 23.97 -21.09 -33.27
CA SER A 280 25.37 -20.94 -33.71
C SER A 280 25.81 -22.14 -34.54
N THR A 281 26.74 -21.97 -35.47
CA THR A 281 27.39 -23.10 -36.17
C THR A 281 28.62 -23.65 -35.43
N THR A 282 29.14 -22.93 -34.45
CA THR A 282 30.44 -23.24 -33.82
C THR A 282 30.30 -23.99 -32.50
N GLN A 283 29.44 -23.53 -31.60
CA GLN A 283 29.29 -24.09 -30.25
C GLN A 283 27.90 -23.83 -29.65
N ASN A 284 27.60 -24.47 -28.53
CA ASN A 284 26.37 -24.20 -27.79
C ASN A 284 26.49 -22.88 -27.02
N HIS A 285 25.38 -22.18 -26.83
CA HIS A 285 25.33 -20.93 -26.09
C HIS A 285 24.27 -20.99 -24.99
N THR A 286 24.64 -20.57 -23.78
CA THR A 286 23.69 -20.44 -22.67
C THR A 286 23.20 -19.00 -22.59
N ILE A 287 21.89 -18.83 -22.76
CA ILE A 287 21.18 -17.56 -22.76
C ILE A 287 20.33 -17.48 -21.50
N THR A 288 20.43 -16.34 -20.81
CA THR A 288 19.49 -15.96 -19.77
C THR A 288 18.31 -15.21 -20.39
N LEU A 289 17.11 -15.74 -20.19
CA LEU A 289 15.85 -15.06 -20.49
C LEU A 289 15.24 -14.57 -19.19
N THR A 290 14.82 -13.30 -19.16
CA THR A 290 14.16 -12.69 -18.00
C THR A 290 12.74 -12.32 -18.37
N ALA A 291 11.78 -12.93 -17.68
CA ALA A 291 10.36 -12.61 -17.76
C ALA A 291 10.00 -11.62 -16.66
N LYS A 292 9.67 -10.38 -17.04
CA LYS A 292 9.10 -9.37 -16.16
C LYS A 292 7.58 -9.51 -16.12
N ILE A 293 7.06 -9.91 -14.97
CA ILE A 293 5.63 -10.16 -14.70
C ILE A 293 5.05 -8.94 -13.99
N THR A 294 3.95 -8.38 -14.48
CA THR A 294 3.39 -7.12 -13.97
C THR A 294 1.86 -7.14 -13.84
N SER A 295 1.37 -6.66 -12.70
CA SER A 295 -0.04 -6.30 -12.47
C SER A 295 -0.10 -4.97 -11.74
N ASN A 296 -0.54 -3.91 -12.42
CA ASN A 296 -0.53 -2.54 -11.90
C ASN A 296 0.85 -2.13 -11.34
N LYS A 297 0.98 -1.95 -10.01
CA LYS A 297 2.24 -1.62 -9.32
C LYS A 297 3.01 -2.85 -8.85
N ALA A 298 2.41 -4.04 -8.87
CA ALA A 298 3.10 -5.26 -8.50
C ALA A 298 3.95 -5.75 -9.68
N GLU A 299 5.22 -6.04 -9.42
CA GLU A 299 6.13 -6.58 -10.41
C GLU A 299 7.03 -7.66 -9.80
N ARG A 300 7.43 -8.63 -10.63
CA ARG A 300 8.38 -9.67 -10.27
C ARG A 300 9.08 -10.21 -11.52
N ASP A 301 10.38 -10.44 -11.40
CA ASP A 301 11.17 -11.02 -12.48
C ASP A 301 11.39 -12.52 -12.23
N ARG A 302 11.21 -13.33 -13.28
CA ARG A 302 11.58 -14.75 -13.30
C ARG A 302 12.66 -14.99 -14.33
N ILE A 303 13.74 -15.63 -13.89
CA ILE A 303 14.92 -15.90 -14.70
C ILE A 303 14.86 -17.35 -15.19
N PHE A 304 15.14 -17.54 -16.47
CA PHE A 304 15.29 -18.84 -17.11
C PHE A 304 16.66 -18.94 -17.77
N TYR A 305 17.35 -20.05 -17.55
CA TYR A 305 18.60 -20.37 -18.23
C TYR A 305 18.31 -21.38 -19.33
N VAL A 306 18.64 -21.02 -20.57
CA VAL A 306 18.35 -21.80 -21.77
C VAL A 306 19.63 -22.04 -22.54
N THR A 307 19.87 -23.26 -23.02
CA THR A 307 21.04 -23.59 -23.84
C THR A 307 20.63 -23.87 -25.27
N VAL A 308 20.99 -22.96 -26.17
CA VAL A 308 20.84 -23.13 -27.62
C VAL A 308 21.94 -24.06 -28.10
N LYS A 309 21.55 -25.18 -28.74
CA LYS A 309 22.51 -26.10 -29.34
C LYS A 309 23.08 -25.50 -30.61
N LYS A 310 24.34 -25.82 -30.90
CA LYS A 310 24.91 -25.54 -32.20
C LYS A 310 24.11 -26.25 -33.30
N ALA A 311 23.97 -25.62 -34.45
CA ALA A 311 23.41 -26.24 -35.64
C ALA A 311 24.20 -27.49 -36.02
N ALA A 312 23.51 -28.50 -36.56
CA ALA A 312 24.19 -29.59 -37.25
C ALA A 312 24.94 -29.02 -38.46
N ALA A 313 26.14 -29.52 -38.73
CA ALA A 313 26.81 -29.22 -39.98
C ALA A 313 25.93 -29.80 -41.11
N ASN A 314 25.51 -28.96 -42.05
CA ASN A 314 24.96 -29.46 -43.30
C ASN A 314 26.15 -30.03 -44.07
N ASP A 315 26.27 -31.36 -44.12
CA ASP A 315 27.17 -32.06 -45.05
C ASP A 315 26.76 -31.82 -46.50
#